data_AF-A0A318T282-F1
#
_entry.id   AF-A0A318T282-F1
#
_cell.length_a   1.000
_cell.length_b   1.000
_cell.length_c   1.000
_cell.angle_alpha   90.00
_cell.angle_beta   90.00
_cell.angle_gamma   90.00
#
_symmetry.space_group_name_H-M   'P 1'
#
loop_
_entity.id
_entity.type
_entity.pdbx_description
1 polymer ?
#
loop_
_entity_poly.entity_id
_entity_poly.type
_entity_poly.pdbx_seq_one_letter_code
_entity_poly.pdbx_strand_id
1 'polypeptide(L)'
;MRTDTVVRARIDTETKERATAALEAMGLSVSDVIRLLMLRIADEQRLPFAVKVPNAATREAIAELKAGKGKRFINVEDLMADLNADD
;
A
#
# COMPACT_ATOMS: atom_id res chain seq x y z
N MET A 1 -27.15 -3.38 6.83
CA MET A 1 -27.00 -1.98 6.38
C MET A 1 -26.10 -2.01 5.15
N ARG A 2 -26.63 -1.72 3.96
CA ARG A 2 -25.78 -1.62 2.75
C ARG A 2 -25.30 -0.18 2.66
N THR A 3 -24.06 0.04 3.09
CA THR A 3 -23.43 1.35 3.00
C THR A 3 -22.62 1.35 1.70
N ASP A 4 -23.30 1.54 0.57
CA ASP A 4 -22.63 1.69 -0.71
C ASP A 4 -21.81 2.98 -0.67
N THR A 5 -20.49 2.86 -0.57
CA THR A 5 -19.56 4.00 -0.55
C THR A 5 -19.02 4.25 -1.95
N VAL A 6 -18.82 5.53 -2.29
CA VAL A 6 -18.38 5.94 -3.62
C VAL A 6 -16.91 6.33 -3.59
N VAL A 7 -16.10 5.71 -4.44
CA VAL A 7 -14.73 6.12 -4.70
C VAL A 7 -14.72 7.19 -5.78
N ARG A 8 -14.14 8.36 -5.48
CA ARG A 8 -13.92 9.45 -6.44
C ARG A 8 -12.46 9.87 -6.42
N ALA A 9 -11.81 9.89 -7.58
CA ALA A 9 -10.44 10.35 -7.74
C ALA A 9 -10.36 11.34 -8.90
N ARG A 10 -9.52 12.37 -8.75
CA ARG A 10 -9.23 13.33 -9.82
C ARG A 10 -8.09 12.78 -10.68
N ILE A 11 -8.30 12.76 -11.99
CA ILE A 11 -7.30 12.45 -13.00
C ILE A 11 -7.45 13.45 -14.16
N ASP A 12 -6.40 13.64 -14.94
CA ASP A 12 -6.49 14.45 -16.16
C ASP A 12 -7.31 13.74 -17.24
N THR A 13 -7.83 14.53 -18.17
CA THR A 13 -8.73 14.05 -19.22
C THR A 13 -8.05 13.04 -20.16
N GLU A 14 -6.79 13.28 -20.54
CA GLU A 14 -6.06 12.40 -21.45
C GLU A 14 -5.88 11.00 -20.84
N THR A 15 -5.44 10.94 -19.59
CA THR A 15 -5.30 9.70 -18.83
C THR A 15 -6.64 8.96 -18.73
N LYS A 16 -7.73 9.68 -18.45
CA LYS A 16 -9.07 9.08 -18.36
C LYS A 16 -9.48 8.43 -19.68
N GLU A 17 -9.35 9.14 -20.79
CA GLU A 17 -9.77 8.66 -22.11
C GLU A 17 -8.96 7.42 -22.53
N ARG A 18 -7.64 7.50 -22.41
CA ARG A 18 -6.73 6.39 -22.76
C ARG A 18 -6.99 5.15 -21.92
N ALA A 19 -7.18 5.32 -20.60
CA ALA A 19 -7.48 4.21 -19.71
C ALA A 19 -8.85 3.60 -20.01
N THR A 20 -9.86 4.43 -20.27
CA THR A 20 -11.22 3.95 -20.57
C THR A 20 -11.23 3.11 -21.85
N ALA A 21 -10.62 3.59 -22.93
CA ALA A 21 -10.53 2.85 -24.18
C ALA A 21 -9.79 1.51 -24.03
N ALA A 22 -8.69 1.49 -23.26
CA ALA A 22 -7.95 0.26 -23.00
C ALA A 22 -8.78 -0.76 -22.20
N LEU A 23 -9.54 -0.30 -21.19
CA LEU A 23 -10.39 -1.17 -20.38
C LEU A 23 -11.61 -1.69 -21.16
N GLU A 24 -12.23 -0.87 -22.00
CA GLU A 24 -13.31 -1.29 -22.89
C GLU A 24 -12.85 -2.36 -23.88
N ALA A 25 -11.63 -2.24 -24.43
CA ALA A 25 -11.03 -3.27 -25.28
C ALA A 25 -10.80 -4.60 -24.53
N MET A 26 -10.69 -4.57 -23.20
CA MET A 26 -10.63 -5.75 -22.32
C MET A 26 -12.01 -6.22 -21.85
N GLY A 27 -13.09 -5.54 -22.23
CA GLY A 27 -14.46 -5.85 -21.78
C GLY A 27 -14.74 -5.46 -20.33
N LEU A 28 -14.00 -4.49 -19.78
CA LEU A 28 -14.09 -4.05 -18.39
C LEU A 28 -14.53 -2.60 -18.29
N SER A 29 -15.40 -2.29 -17.32
CA SER A 29 -15.68 -0.91 -16.95
C SER A 29 -14.63 -0.37 -15.98
N VAL A 30 -14.46 0.96 -15.94
CA VAL A 30 -13.63 1.64 -14.92
C VAL A 30 -14.05 1.25 -13.51
N SER A 31 -15.36 1.14 -13.26
CA SER A 31 -15.89 0.76 -11.95
C SER A 31 -15.55 -0.69 -11.57
N ASP A 32 -15.53 -1.62 -12.53
CA ASP A 32 -15.13 -3.02 -12.27
C ASP A 32 -13.67 -3.09 -11.83
N VAL A 33 -12.79 -2.39 -12.55
CA VAL A 33 -11.36 -2.39 -12.24
C VAL A 33 -11.08 -1.76 -10.89
N ILE A 34 -11.73 -0.64 -10.56
CA ILE A 34 -11.58 -0.01 -9.24
C ILE A 34 -12.03 -0.97 -8.13
N ARG A 35 -13.16 -1.68 -8.30
CA ARG A 35 -13.63 -2.67 -7.32
C ARG A 35 -12.62 -3.81 -7.13
N LEU A 36 -12.16 -4.39 -8.24
CA LEU A 36 -11.20 -5.50 -8.22
C LEU A 36 -9.87 -5.09 -7.57
N LEU A 37 -9.39 -3.88 -7.87
CA LEU A 37 -8.19 -3.32 -7.27
C LEU A 37 -8.33 -3.18 -5.75
N MET A 38 -9.45 -2.63 -5.28
CA MET A 38 -9.69 -2.43 -3.84
C MET A 38 -9.77 -3.77 -3.10
N LEU A 39 -10.42 -4.79 -3.69
CA LEU A 39 -10.45 -6.15 -3.14
C LEU A 39 -9.04 -6.74 -3.05
N ARG A 40 -8.26 -6.67 -4.14
CA ARG A 40 -6.87 -7.17 -4.17
C ARG A 40 -5.99 -6.50 -3.11
N ILE A 41 -6.12 -5.18 -2.92
CA ILE A 41 -5.36 -4.42 -1.92
C ILE A 41 -5.75 -4.85 -0.52
N ALA A 42 -7.05 -5.04 -0.25
CA ALA A 42 -7.54 -5.47 1.05
C ALA A 42 -7.04 -6.88 1.41
N ASP A 43 -7.05 -7.81 0.46
CA ASP A 43 -6.68 -9.20 0.69
C ASP A 43 -5.16 -9.42 0.71
N GLU A 44 -4.42 -8.78 -0.19
CA GLU A 44 -2.99 -9.05 -0.37
C GLU A 44 -2.06 -8.01 0.25
N GLN A 45 -2.63 -6.94 0.82
CA GLN A 45 -1.90 -5.82 1.43
C GLN A 45 -0.80 -5.24 0.52
N ARG A 46 -1.01 -5.31 -0.80
CA ARG A 46 -0.05 -4.83 -1.81
C ARG A 46 -0.76 -4.32 -3.05
N LEU A 47 -0.09 -3.41 -3.76
CA LEU A 47 -0.53 -2.98 -5.08
C LEU A 47 -0.16 -4.03 -6.14
N PRO A 48 -0.94 -4.15 -7.23
CA PRO A 48 -0.65 -5.06 -8.34
C PRO A 48 0.55 -4.61 -9.19
N PHE A 49 1.20 -3.52 -8.81
CA PHE A 49 2.44 -3.02 -9.38
C PHE A 49 3.44 -2.73 -8.27
N ALA A 50 4.74 -2.79 -8.60
CA ALA A 50 5.79 -2.55 -7.63
C ALA A 50 5.78 -1.09 -7.15
N VAL A 51 5.50 -0.89 -5.86
CA VAL A 51 5.68 0.41 -5.21
C VAL A 51 7.15 0.55 -4.85
N LYS A 52 7.90 1.27 -5.69
CA LYS A 52 9.36 1.36 -5.58
C LYS A 52 9.84 2.27 -4.44
N VAL A 53 8.99 3.14 -3.91
CA VAL A 53 9.38 4.14 -2.91
C VAL A 53 8.74 3.79 -1.57
N PRO A 54 9.55 3.53 -0.52
CA PRO A 54 9.02 3.31 0.83
C PRO A 54 8.20 4.51 1.29
N ASN A 55 7.17 4.26 2.10
CA ASN A 55 6.34 5.33 2.67
C ASN A 55 7.18 6.19 3.65
N ALA A 56 6.62 7.33 4.08
CA ALA A 56 7.35 8.27 4.94
C ALA A 56 7.88 7.62 6.23
N ALA A 57 7.03 6.88 6.94
CA ALA A 57 7.40 6.18 8.17
C ALA A 57 8.53 5.17 7.95
N THR A 58 8.47 4.37 6.88
CA THR A 58 9.54 3.43 6.54
C THR A 58 10.84 4.16 6.19
N ARG A 59 10.77 5.31 5.50
CA ARG A 59 11.97 6.12 5.20
C ARG A 59 12.61 6.68 6.48
N GLU A 60 11.79 7.15 7.41
CA GLU A 60 12.24 7.66 8.72
C GLU A 60 12.91 6.54 9.52
N ALA A 61 12.27 5.38 9.65
CA ALA A 61 12.85 4.21 10.32
C ALA A 61 14.20 3.79 9.69
N ILE A 62 14.30 3.76 8.35
CA ILE A 62 15.56 3.47 7.66
C ILE A 62 16.62 4.54 7.97
N ALA A 63 16.24 5.82 8.02
CA ALA A 63 17.17 6.91 8.33
C ALA A 63 17.68 6.83 9.77
N GLU A 64 16.82 6.49 10.74
CA GLU A 64 17.20 6.29 12.14
C GLU A 64 18.19 5.13 12.31
N LEU A 65 17.94 4.00 11.65
CA LEU A 65 18.85 2.87 11.65
C LEU A 65 20.20 3.23 11.02
N LYS A 66 20.20 3.96 9.89
CA LYS A 66 21.43 4.45 9.24
C LYS A 66 22.19 5.44 10.11
N ALA A 67 21.50 6.27 10.89
CA ALA A 67 22.09 7.19 11.85
C ALA A 67 22.62 6.49 13.11
N GLY A 68 22.48 5.15 13.22
CA GLY A 68 22.95 4.38 14.36
C GLY A 68 22.08 4.51 15.61
N LYS A 69 20.85 5.02 15.46
CA LYS A 69 19.89 5.20 16.56
C LYS A 69 19.06 3.94 16.86
N GLY A 70 19.29 2.85 16.13
CA GLY A 70 18.64 1.57 16.40
C GLY A 70 19.10 0.95 17.73
N LYS A 71 18.16 0.38 18.49
CA LYS A 71 18.49 -0.45 19.66
C LYS A 71 19.37 -1.62 19.23
N ARG A 72 20.39 -1.93 20.03
CA ARG A 72 21.28 -3.08 19.84
C ARG A 72 21.14 -4.02 21.02
N PHE A 73 21.10 -5.31 20.73
CA PHE A 73 21.01 -6.38 21.72
C PHE A 73 22.18 -7.34 21.57
N ILE A 74 22.58 -7.95 22.67
CA ILE A 74 23.77 -8.80 22.75
C ILE A 74 23.43 -10.25 22.37
N ASN A 75 22.18 -10.65 22.60
CA ASN A 75 21.65 -11.97 22.26
C ASN A 75 20.18 -11.86 21.80
N VAL A 76 19.64 -12.98 21.30
CA VAL A 76 18.24 -13.06 20.80
C VAL A 76 17.23 -12.97 21.95
N GLU A 77 17.57 -13.47 23.15
CA GLU A 77 16.68 -13.46 24.32
C GLU A 77 16.37 -12.02 24.76
N ASP A 78 17.38 -11.14 24.83
CA ASP A 78 17.25 -9.73 25.17
C ASP A 78 16.40 -8.97 24.13
N LEU A 79 16.55 -9.31 22.84
CA LEU A 79 15.74 -8.72 21.77
C LEU A 79 14.26 -9.13 21.90
N MET A 80 14.00 -10.42 22.11
CA MET A 80 12.62 -10.93 22.22
C MET A 80 11.94 -10.45 23.50
N ALA A 81 12.70 -10.26 24.58
CA ALA A 81 12.19 -9.65 25.80
C ALA A 81 11.75 -8.19 25.61
N ASP A 82 12.51 -7.37 24.86
CA ASP A 82 12.13 -5.98 24.54
C ASP A 82 10.93 -5.90 23.60
N LEU A 83 10.83 -6.78 22.59
CA LEU A 83 9.73 -6.80 21.62
C LEU A 83 8.38 -7.20 22.24
N ASN A 84 8.40 -8.12 23.21
CA ASN A 84 7.19 -8.63 23.88
C ASN A 84 6.83 -7.82 25.15
N ALA A 85 7.56 -6.74 25.46
CA ALA A 85 7.34 -5.96 26.68
C ALA A 85 6.04 -5.12 26.65
N ASP A 86 5.46 -4.90 25.46
CA ASP A 86 4.26 -4.09 25.21
C ASP A 86 3.03 -4.92 24.74
N ASP A 87 3.08 -6.26 24.81
CA ASP A 87 1.93 -7.16 24.61
C ASP A 87 1.07 -7.31 25.88
#